data_AF-A0A016X2L3-F1
#
_entry.id   AF-A0A016X2L3-F1
#
_cell.length_a   1.000
_cell.length_b   1.000
_cell.length_c   1.000
_cell.angle_alpha   90.00
_cell.angle_beta   90.00
_cell.angle_gamma   90.00
#
_symmetry.space_group_name_H-M   'P 1'
#
loop_
_entity.id
_entity.type
_entity.pdbx_description
1 polymer ?
#
loop_
_entity_poly.entity_id
_entity_poly.type
_entity_poly.pdbx_seq_one_letter_code
_entity_poly.pdbx_strand_id
1 'polypeptide(L)'
;MSYNIREVIDEKEYRAFTLEAKIAKIYFEKNVPSILRSGMGEGLSGCAAGPPADGGVASGPKEVTNLSVFGSQATRLYGTPGATSSVARGHNLEGQRGKIMDLLQREKDNYDSIGMSEGDIKKAIGAMNMDSLRKDLQFLVNEGHIYNTTDDEHYALID
;
A
#
# COMPACT_ATOMS: atom_id res chain seq x y z
N MET A 1 -34.39 -4.72 15.11
CA MET A 1 -33.53 -4.82 13.92
C MET A 1 -33.84 -3.64 13.04
N SER A 2 -32.88 -2.74 12.84
CA SER A 2 -33.00 -1.68 11.85
C SER A 2 -32.40 -2.17 10.54
N TYR A 3 -33.09 -1.89 9.43
CA TYR A 3 -32.60 -2.18 8.08
C TYR A 3 -32.26 -0.85 7.41
N ASN A 4 -31.11 -0.78 6.75
CA ASN A 4 -30.72 0.34 5.92
C ASN A 4 -30.57 -0.17 4.48
N ILE A 5 -31.49 0.26 3.61
CA ILE A 5 -31.54 -0.16 2.22
C ILE A 5 -31.09 1.03 1.38
N ARG A 6 -30.03 0.85 0.60
CA ARG A 6 -29.51 1.84 -0.34
C ARG A 6 -29.21 1.17 -1.67
N GLU A 7 -29.44 1.90 -2.74
CA GLU A 7 -29.06 1.46 -4.08
C GLU A 7 -27.54 1.61 -4.23
N VAL A 8 -26.90 0.55 -4.74
CA VAL A 8 -25.46 0.53 -5.01
C VAL A 8 -25.27 0.80 -6.50
N ILE A 9 -24.67 1.95 -6.82
CA ILE A 9 -24.50 2.41 -8.20
C ILE A 9 -23.15 1.95 -8.77
N ASP A 10 -22.12 1.84 -7.92
CA ASP A 10 -20.76 1.46 -8.31
C ASP A 10 -20.49 -0.02 -8.00
N GLU A 11 -20.00 -0.76 -8.99
CA GLU A 11 -19.60 -2.16 -8.84
C GLU A 11 -18.44 -2.31 -7.83
N LYS A 12 -17.57 -1.30 -7.72
CA LYS A 12 -16.46 -1.32 -6.77
C LYS A 12 -16.95 -1.32 -5.32
N GLU A 13 -18.02 -0.58 -5.02
CA GLU A 13 -18.62 -0.56 -3.69
C GLU A 13 -19.15 -1.95 -3.31
N TYR A 14 -19.81 -2.63 -4.26
CA TYR A 14 -20.29 -4.00 -4.05
C TYR A 14 -19.14 -4.99 -3.79
N ARG A 15 -18.07 -4.91 -4.57
CA ARG A 15 -16.88 -5.76 -4.38
C ARG A 15 -16.20 -5.49 -3.05
N ALA A 16 -16.02 -4.22 -2.69
CA ALA A 16 -15.45 -3.82 -1.41
C ALA A 16 -16.28 -4.37 -0.24
N PHE A 17 -17.60 -4.18 -0.26
CA PHE A 17 -18.49 -4.69 0.78
C PHE A 17 -18.42 -6.22 0.91
N THR A 18 -18.35 -6.93 -0.21
CA THR A 18 -18.22 -8.39 -0.20
C THR A 18 -16.90 -8.84 0.44
N LEU A 19 -15.80 -8.15 0.14
CA LEU A 19 -14.50 -8.42 0.73
C LEU A 19 -14.46 -8.08 2.22
N GLU A 20 -15.05 -6.95 2.62
CA GLU A 20 -15.20 -6.56 4.03
C GLU A 20 -15.97 -7.61 4.83
N ALA A 21 -17.09 -8.10 4.30
CA ALA A 21 -17.88 -9.14 4.94
C ALA A 21 -17.07 -10.45 5.09
N LYS A 22 -16.27 -10.81 4.07
CA LYS A 22 -15.41 -11.99 4.11
C LYS A 22 -14.29 -11.85 5.14
N ILE A 23 -13.65 -10.69 5.22
CA ILE A 23 -12.60 -10.40 6.22
C ILE A 23 -13.20 -10.38 7.62
N ALA A 24 -14.34 -9.72 7.82
CA ALA A 24 -15.03 -9.67 9.11
C ALA A 24 -15.39 -11.07 9.62
N LYS A 25 -15.88 -11.96 8.74
CA LYS A 25 -16.13 -13.36 9.09
C LYS A 25 -14.87 -14.04 9.63
N ILE A 26 -13.76 -13.94 8.90
CA ILE A 26 -12.49 -14.57 9.30
C ILE A 26 -11.98 -13.97 10.62
N TYR A 27 -12.11 -12.66 10.79
CA TYR A 27 -11.69 -11.92 11.98
C TYR A 27 -12.40 -12.44 13.26
N PHE A 28 -13.71 -12.66 13.18
CA PHE A 28 -14.47 -13.21 14.31
C PHE A 28 -14.32 -14.73 14.46
N GLU A 29 -14.25 -15.48 13.36
CA GLU A 29 -14.11 -16.94 13.37
C GLU A 29 -12.78 -17.38 13.99
N LYS A 30 -11.69 -16.67 13.69
CA LYS A 30 -10.38 -16.91 14.30
C LYS A 30 -10.25 -16.31 15.70
N ASN A 31 -11.33 -15.74 16.26
CA ASN A 31 -11.37 -15.11 17.57
C ASN A 31 -10.26 -14.05 17.77
N VAL A 32 -9.89 -13.36 16.68
CA VAL A 32 -8.85 -12.32 16.67
C VAL A 32 -9.12 -11.26 17.74
N PRO A 33 -10.36 -10.76 17.96
CA PRO A 33 -10.63 -9.81 19.05
C PRO A 33 -10.18 -10.27 20.43
N SER A 34 -10.32 -11.56 20.74
CA SER A 34 -9.94 -12.08 22.06
C SER A 34 -8.44 -12.27 22.18
N ILE A 35 -7.77 -12.68 21.10
CA ILE A 35 -6.30 -12.83 21.03
C ILE A 35 -5.61 -11.47 21.18
N LEU A 36 -6.15 -10.43 20.53
CA LEU A 36 -5.65 -9.06 20.67
C LEU A 36 -5.85 -8.52 22.09
N ARG A 37 -6.99 -8.82 22.73
CA ARG A 37 -7.26 -8.42 24.13
C ARG A 37 -6.43 -9.20 25.15
N SER A 38 -5.97 -10.41 24.84
CA SER A 38 -5.17 -11.23 25.76
C SER A 38 -3.66 -10.96 25.68
N GLY A 39 -3.23 -9.96 24.90
CA GLY A 39 -1.82 -9.61 24.73
C GLY A 39 -1.01 -10.59 23.89
N MET A 40 -1.64 -11.61 23.27
CA MET A 40 -0.98 -12.61 22.41
C MET A 40 -0.98 -12.19 20.93
N GLY A 41 -1.17 -10.89 20.66
CA GLY A 41 -1.24 -10.32 19.32
C GLY A 41 0.08 -10.39 18.54
N GLU A 42 1.22 -10.62 19.20
CA GLU A 42 2.55 -10.75 18.56
C GLU A 42 2.63 -11.92 17.58
N GLY A 43 1.81 -12.96 17.75
CA GLY A 43 1.72 -14.09 16.82
C GLY A 43 0.88 -13.82 15.56
N LEU A 44 0.17 -12.69 15.52
CA LEU A 44 -0.65 -12.28 14.37
C LEU A 44 0.16 -11.37 13.44
N SER A 45 1.21 -11.94 12.85
CA SER A 45 2.07 -11.21 11.89
C SER A 45 1.22 -10.68 10.73
N GLY A 46 1.27 -9.37 10.48
CA GLY A 46 0.55 -8.71 9.38
C GLY A 46 -0.87 -8.20 9.68
N CYS A 47 -1.38 -8.31 10.92
CA CYS A 47 -2.66 -7.68 11.29
C CYS A 47 -2.45 -6.24 11.77
N ALA A 48 -3.07 -5.25 11.10
CA ALA A 48 -2.95 -3.82 11.43
C ALA A 48 -3.54 -3.41 12.80
N ALA A 49 -4.19 -4.34 13.50
CA ALA A 49 -4.58 -4.16 14.88
C ALA A 49 -3.42 -4.57 15.79
N GLY A 50 -2.44 -3.68 15.93
CA GLY A 50 -1.48 -3.76 17.02
C GLY A 50 -2.22 -3.82 18.37
N PRO A 51 -1.62 -4.42 19.41
CA PRO A 51 -2.24 -4.53 20.72
C PRO A 51 -2.73 -3.15 21.18
N PRO A 52 -3.92 -3.04 21.82
CA PRO A 52 -4.30 -1.78 22.45
C PRO A 52 -3.17 -1.38 23.39
N ALA A 53 -2.67 -0.15 23.27
CA ALA A 53 -1.69 0.37 24.20
C ALA A 53 -2.29 0.32 25.60
N ASP A 54 -1.89 -0.67 26.39
CA ASP A 54 -2.27 -0.77 27.79
C ASP A 54 -1.72 0.47 28.49
N GLY A 55 -2.65 1.35 28.85
CA GLY A 55 -2.38 2.55 29.64
C GLY A 55 -1.97 2.18 31.05
N GLY A 56 -0.69 1.86 31.23
CA GLY A 56 -0.03 1.83 32.53
C GLY A 56 0.19 3.25 33.05
N VAL A 57 -0.82 3.79 33.74
CA VAL A 57 -0.76 5.08 34.42
C VAL A 57 0.16 4.98 35.64
N ALA A 58 1.28 5.72 35.61
CA ALA A 58 1.99 6.16 36.81
C ALA A 58 1.95 7.71 36.89
N SER A 59 1.02 8.18 37.72
CA SER A 59 1.07 9.38 38.57
C SER A 59 1.47 10.75 37.99
N GLY A 60 0.47 11.60 37.71
CA GLY A 60 0.58 13.07 37.61
C GLY A 60 -0.78 13.71 37.27
N PRO A 61 -1.20 14.83 37.90
CA PRO A 61 -2.61 15.10 38.16
C PRO A 61 -3.41 15.72 36.99
N LYS A 62 -4.61 15.16 36.82
CA LYS A 62 -5.88 15.72 36.34
C LYS A 62 -5.85 17.09 35.66
N GLU A 63 -6.27 17.12 34.39
CA GLU A 63 -7.45 17.91 34.00
C GLU A 63 -8.14 17.27 32.78
N VAL A 64 -9.43 17.02 32.95
CA VAL A 64 -10.36 16.53 31.94
C VAL A 64 -10.99 17.77 31.35
N THR A 65 -10.86 18.05 30.05
CA THR A 65 -11.96 18.61 29.24
C THR A 65 -11.58 18.85 27.77
N ASN A 66 -12.58 18.62 26.92
CA ASN A 66 -12.77 19.11 25.53
C ASN A 66 -11.99 18.32 24.46
N LEU A 67 -12.59 17.50 23.59
CA LEU A 67 -13.81 17.68 22.79
C LEU A 67 -13.92 19.07 22.14
N SER A 68 -13.26 19.23 20.99
CA SER A 68 -13.60 20.21 19.95
C SER A 68 -13.06 19.63 18.64
N VAL A 69 -13.88 19.22 17.67
CA VAL A 69 -14.69 20.10 16.79
C VAL A 69 -13.78 21.11 16.09
N PHE A 70 -13.59 20.85 14.80
CA PHE A 70 -13.49 21.83 13.71
C PHE A 70 -12.53 23.02 13.85
N GLY A 71 -11.40 22.94 13.13
CA GLY A 71 -10.86 24.05 12.35
C GLY A 71 -9.77 24.94 12.96
N SER A 72 -8.64 25.01 12.23
CA SER A 72 -7.86 26.22 11.87
C SER A 72 -6.37 26.22 12.28
N GLN A 73 -5.53 25.95 11.26
CA GLN A 73 -4.19 26.49 10.96
C GLN A 73 -3.06 26.26 11.99
N ALA A 74 -1.81 25.93 11.60
CA ALA A 74 -1.05 26.45 10.47
C ALA A 74 0.15 25.54 10.09
N THR A 75 0.33 25.41 8.78
CA THR A 75 1.61 25.51 8.03
C THR A 75 2.70 24.43 8.15
N ARG A 76 2.82 23.63 7.07
CA ARG A 76 3.99 23.51 6.14
C ARG A 76 3.54 22.66 4.93
N LEU A 77 3.11 23.30 3.83
CA LEU A 77 3.91 23.60 2.62
C LEU A 77 4.49 22.36 1.92
N TYR A 78 3.75 21.77 0.98
CA TYR A 78 4.12 21.68 -0.45
C TYR A 78 2.84 21.46 -1.26
N GLY A 79 2.66 22.28 -2.30
CA GLY A 79 1.40 22.49 -2.98
C GLY A 79 1.05 21.45 -4.04
N THR A 80 -0.25 21.21 -4.16
CA THR A 80 -0.92 20.97 -5.45
C THR A 80 -1.65 22.27 -5.79
N PRO A 81 -1.80 22.65 -7.07
CA PRO A 81 -3.01 22.18 -7.75
C PRO A 81 -2.85 21.93 -9.25
N GLY A 82 -3.57 20.90 -9.72
CA GLY A 82 -4.27 20.92 -11.00
C GLY A 82 -3.44 20.99 -12.28
N ALA A 83 -3.23 19.83 -12.89
CA ALA A 83 -3.40 19.68 -14.33
C ALA A 83 -3.68 18.21 -14.64
N THR A 84 -4.84 17.97 -15.25
CA THR A 84 -5.05 16.85 -16.15
C THR A 84 -3.95 16.85 -17.19
N SER A 85 -2.90 16.07 -16.97
CA SER A 85 -1.92 15.76 -17.98
C SER A 85 -1.92 14.26 -18.15
N SER A 86 -2.75 13.81 -19.09
CA SER A 86 -2.42 12.69 -19.95
C SER A 86 -1.04 12.96 -20.58
N VAL A 87 0.02 12.74 -19.81
CA VAL A 87 1.38 12.80 -20.32
C VAL A 87 1.57 11.52 -21.10
N ALA A 88 1.55 11.70 -22.42
CA ALA A 88 1.98 10.79 -23.45
C ALA A 88 2.74 9.55 -22.93
N ARG A 89 2.00 8.45 -22.75
CA ARG A 89 2.53 7.09 -22.64
C ARG A 89 3.25 6.76 -23.95
N GLY A 90 4.53 7.08 -24.05
CA GLY A 90 5.29 6.74 -25.25
C GLY A 90 6.47 7.63 -25.53
N HIS A 91 7.39 7.78 -24.58
CA HIS A 91 8.72 8.27 -24.91
C HIS A 91 9.79 7.38 -24.26
N ASN A 92 10.53 6.64 -25.11
CA ASN A 92 11.78 5.91 -24.79
C ASN A 92 11.69 4.66 -23.89
N LEU A 93 10.66 3.83 -24.02
CA LEU A 93 10.68 2.44 -23.49
C LEU A 93 11.35 1.46 -24.48
N GLU A 94 12.43 1.87 -25.14
CA GLU A 94 13.12 1.03 -26.13
C GLU A 94 14.32 0.31 -25.50
N GLY A 95 14.58 -0.92 -25.92
CA GLY A 95 15.70 -1.74 -25.41
C GLY A 95 15.45 -2.36 -24.03
N GLN A 96 16.39 -2.17 -23.09
CA GLN A 96 16.37 -2.82 -21.78
C GLN A 96 15.16 -2.40 -20.91
N ARG A 97 14.73 -1.13 -21.00
CA ARG A 97 13.58 -0.58 -20.25
C ARG A 97 12.26 -1.24 -20.62
N GLY A 98 12.02 -1.45 -21.91
CA GLY A 98 10.83 -2.15 -22.40
C GLY A 98 10.79 -3.60 -21.93
N LYS A 99 11.95 -4.28 -21.89
CA LYS A 99 12.05 -5.65 -21.36
C LYS A 99 11.75 -5.73 -19.86
N ILE A 100 12.19 -4.74 -19.08
CA ILE A 100 11.88 -4.65 -17.65
C ILE A 100 10.37 -4.48 -17.45
N MET A 101 9.74 -3.57 -18.21
CA MET A 101 8.30 -3.35 -18.15
C MET A 101 7.52 -4.61 -18.55
N ASP A 102 7.87 -5.26 -19.66
CA ASP A 102 7.19 -6.48 -20.11
C ASP A 102 7.32 -7.61 -19.08
N LEU A 103 8.50 -7.77 -18.47
CA LEU A 103 8.73 -8.73 -17.40
C LEU A 103 7.84 -8.46 -16.18
N LEU A 104 7.87 -7.22 -15.67
CA LEU A 104 7.08 -6.83 -14.51
C LEU A 104 5.57 -6.94 -14.80
N GLN A 105 5.14 -6.76 -16.04
CA GLN A 105 3.75 -6.90 -16.43
C GLN A 105 3.33 -8.37 -16.53
N ARG A 106 4.22 -9.23 -17.04
CA ARG A 106 4.00 -10.69 -17.09
C ARG A 106 3.96 -11.32 -15.70
N GLU A 107 4.79 -10.84 -14.78
CA GLU A 107 4.84 -11.36 -13.40
C GLU A 107 3.96 -10.58 -12.42
N LYS A 108 3.10 -9.66 -12.90
CA LYS A 108 2.17 -8.89 -12.04
C LYS A 108 1.33 -9.79 -11.12
N ASP A 109 0.97 -10.98 -11.59
CA ASP A 109 0.21 -11.97 -10.83
C ASP A 109 1.09 -12.94 -10.01
N ASN A 110 2.41 -12.87 -10.16
CA ASN A 110 3.38 -13.79 -9.58
C ASN A 110 4.16 -13.16 -8.40
N TYR A 111 4.52 -11.88 -8.50
CA TYR A 111 4.98 -11.13 -7.34
C TYR A 111 3.76 -10.57 -6.59
N ASP A 112 3.62 -10.96 -5.32
CA ASP A 112 2.62 -10.43 -4.41
C ASP A 112 2.96 -8.94 -4.08
N SER A 113 2.47 -8.45 -2.95
CA SER A 113 2.71 -7.12 -2.36
C SER A 113 4.18 -6.69 -2.24
N ILE A 114 5.12 -7.63 -2.39
CA ILE A 114 6.56 -7.43 -2.20
C ILE A 114 7.23 -6.91 -3.48
N GLY A 115 6.68 -7.15 -4.68
CA GLY A 115 7.35 -6.77 -5.93
C GLY A 115 8.48 -7.73 -6.32
N MET A 116 9.23 -7.36 -7.36
CA MET A 116 10.31 -8.17 -7.93
C MET A 116 11.68 -7.60 -7.59
N SER A 117 12.61 -8.47 -7.19
CA SER A 117 13.96 -8.07 -6.82
C SER A 117 14.80 -7.63 -8.02
N GLU A 118 15.73 -6.71 -7.80
CA GLU A 118 16.70 -6.26 -8.81
C GLU A 118 17.49 -7.44 -9.42
N GLY A 119 17.82 -8.44 -8.59
CA GLY A 119 18.53 -9.65 -9.00
C GLY A 119 17.72 -10.54 -9.94
N ASP A 120 16.43 -10.72 -9.65
CA ASP A 120 15.53 -11.52 -10.49
C ASP A 120 15.24 -10.81 -11.82
N ILE A 121 15.04 -9.49 -11.78
CA ILE A 121 14.88 -8.66 -12.99
C ILE A 121 16.13 -8.80 -13.88
N LYS A 122 17.33 -8.67 -13.30
CA LYS A 122 18.59 -8.82 -14.04
C LYS A 122 18.68 -10.18 -14.72
N LYS A 123 18.37 -11.25 -13.99
CA LYS A 123 18.45 -12.64 -14.47
C LYS A 123 17.44 -12.89 -15.58
N ALA A 124 16.22 -12.38 -15.43
CA ALA A 124 15.14 -12.60 -16.37
C ALA A 124 15.31 -11.82 -17.68
N ILE A 125 15.81 -10.59 -17.64
CA ILE A 125 16.07 -9.80 -18.87
C ILE A 125 17.46 -10.05 -19.47
N GLY A 126 18.32 -10.78 -18.75
CA GLY A 126 19.70 -11.04 -19.16
C GLY A 126 20.58 -9.78 -19.17
N ALA A 127 20.39 -8.88 -18.21
CA ALA A 127 21.17 -7.64 -18.14
C ALA A 127 22.65 -7.93 -17.87
N MET A 128 23.51 -7.46 -18.77
CA MET A 128 24.97 -7.67 -18.66
C MET A 128 25.61 -6.80 -17.58
N ASN A 129 25.00 -5.65 -17.27
CA ASN A 129 25.56 -4.67 -16.32
C ASN A 129 24.51 -4.21 -15.30
N MET A 130 24.85 -4.28 -14.01
CA MET A 130 23.97 -3.85 -12.91
C MET A 130 23.82 -2.34 -12.86
N ASP A 131 24.89 -1.58 -13.13
CA ASP A 131 24.84 -0.11 -13.09
C ASP A 131 23.91 0.45 -14.18
N SER A 132 23.82 -0.23 -15.33
CA SER A 132 22.87 0.13 -16.39
C SER A 132 21.44 -0.21 -15.98
N LEU A 133 21.25 -1.39 -15.37
CA LEU A 133 19.95 -1.81 -14.86
C LEU A 133 19.42 -0.83 -13.80
N ARG A 134 20.24 -0.41 -12.83
CA ARG A 134 19.82 0.58 -11.83
C ARG A 134 19.44 1.91 -12.43
N LYS A 135 20.19 2.41 -13.41
CA LYS A 135 19.84 3.67 -14.10
C LYS A 135 18.51 3.56 -14.83
N ASP A 136 18.23 2.41 -15.43
CA ASP A 136 16.98 2.16 -16.14
C ASP A 136 15.81 1.98 -15.17
N LEU A 137 15.99 1.27 -14.05
CA LEU A 137 14.99 1.15 -12.99
C LEU A 137 14.68 2.51 -12.37
N GLN A 138 15.71 3.30 -12.05
CA GLN A 138 15.55 4.65 -11.50
C GLN A 138 14.83 5.58 -12.49
N PHE A 139 15.09 5.44 -13.79
CA PHE A 139 14.35 6.15 -14.82
C PHE A 139 12.86 5.76 -14.81
N LEU A 140 12.55 4.46 -14.76
CA LEU A 140 11.16 3.97 -14.71
C LEU A 140 10.44 4.40 -13.43
N VAL A 141 11.14 4.51 -12.30
CA VAL A 141 10.61 5.07 -11.05
C VAL A 141 10.31 6.56 -11.21
N ASN A 142 11.25 7.33 -11.75
CA ASN A 142 11.09 8.78 -11.94
C ASN A 142 9.98 9.13 -12.93
N GLU A 143 9.79 8.32 -13.97
CA GLU A 143 8.69 8.46 -14.94
C GLU A 143 7.33 7.98 -14.38
N GLY A 144 7.32 7.35 -13.20
CA GLY A 144 6.10 6.85 -12.58
C GLY A 144 5.53 5.59 -13.27
N HIS A 145 6.40 4.74 -13.83
CA HIS A 145 6.02 3.43 -14.35
C HIS A 145 6.06 2.33 -13.29
N ILE A 146 7.03 2.42 -12.38
CA ILE A 146 7.24 1.45 -11.29
C ILE A 146 7.50 2.19 -9.99
N TYR A 147 7.34 1.52 -8.86
CA TYR A 147 7.65 2.06 -7.53
C TYR A 147 8.40 1.03 -6.69
N ASN A 148 9.16 1.52 -5.70
CA ASN A 148 9.82 0.68 -4.72
C ASN A 148 8.83 0.27 -3.64
N THR A 149 8.83 -1.01 -3.28
CA THR A 149 7.86 -1.58 -2.34
C THR A 149 8.40 -1.53 -0.90
N THR A 150 8.93 -2.65 -0.41
CA THR A 150 9.38 -2.85 0.98
C THR A 150 10.82 -2.42 1.21
N ASP A 151 11.65 -2.43 0.17
CA ASP A 151 13.05 -2.02 0.22
C ASP A 151 13.51 -1.36 -1.09
N ASP A 152 14.77 -0.94 -1.12
CA ASP A 152 15.37 -0.26 -2.27
C ASP A 152 15.71 -1.19 -3.45
N GLU A 153 15.53 -2.50 -3.29
CA GLU A 153 15.86 -3.54 -4.26
C GLU A 153 14.62 -4.20 -4.88
N HIS A 154 13.41 -3.95 -4.36
CA HIS A 154 12.16 -4.52 -4.87
C HIS A 154 11.29 -3.49 -5.59
N TYR A 155 10.85 -3.86 -6.79
CA TYR A 155 10.11 -2.98 -7.71
C TYR A 155 8.78 -3.61 -8.11
N ALA A 156 7.71 -2.79 -8.14
CA ALA A 156 6.39 -3.19 -8.61
C ALA A 156 5.81 -2.16 -9.58
N LEU A 157 4.88 -2.59 -10.43
CA LEU A 157 4.17 -1.71 -11.37
C LEU A 157 3.21 -0.77 -10.63
N ILE A 158 3.20 0.50 -11.03
CA ILE A 158 2.16 1.45 -10.64
C ILE A 158 0.88 1.09 -11.42
N ASP A 159 -0.25 0.92 -10.71
CA ASP A 159 -1.56 0.59 -11.30
C ASP A 159 -2.24 1.80 -11.95
#